data_AF-A0A3L7HJ62-F1
#
_entry.id   AF-A0A3L7HJ62-F1
#
_cell.length_a   1.000
_cell.length_b   1.000
_cell.length_c   1.000
_cell.angle_alpha   90.00
_cell.angle_beta   90.00
_cell.angle_gamma   90.00
#
_symmetry.space_group_name_H-M   'P 1'
#
loop_
_entity.id
_entity.type
_entity.pdbx_description
1 polymer ?
#
loop_
_entity_poly.entity_id
_entity_poly.type
_entity_poly.pdbx_seq_one_letter_code
_entity_poly.pdbx_strand_id
1 'polypeptide(L)'
;MAVTLSLEPAGRSCWDEPLGISVHGLAPEQPVTLRAALRDEKGALFRAHARYRADDHGGLDLARAPALGGSFAGIEPMGLLWALEPERPFWRLIKRDVQTPFVVELEVLDGHEPDGGRLLTRAVHERHFMAPGVRRVPVREGRVRATLFLPPEPGCYPGILDLFGVGGGLLEYRASLLAGKGFAVMALAYYNYDDLPKCMDTMRMEYFEEAVNYLLSHPEVKGPGIGLLGISKGGELGLAMASFLKGIKAAVIINGSVAAVGNTIHYKDETIPPVTILRNRVRMTKDGLKDVVDALQSPLVEEKSFIPVERSDTAFLLLVGQDDHNWKSEFYANEISKRLEAHGKEKPQIICYPEAGHYIEPPYFPLCKAGMHLLVGANITFGGEPKPHAVAQVDAWQQLQTFFHKHLGSKN
;
A
#
# COMPACT_ATOMS: atom_id res chain seq x y z
N MET A 1 -8.77 33.09 -26.37
CA MET A 1 -8.39 33.19 -24.94
C MET A 1 -7.18 32.30 -24.73
N ALA A 2 -6.37 32.52 -23.70
CA ALA A 2 -5.27 31.60 -23.39
C ALA A 2 -5.83 30.26 -22.89
N VAL A 3 -5.18 29.15 -23.24
CA VAL A 3 -5.55 27.82 -22.71
C VAL A 3 -5.16 27.75 -21.23
N THR A 4 -6.10 27.36 -20.37
CA THR A 4 -5.88 27.27 -18.92
C THR A 4 -6.19 25.88 -18.42
N LEU A 5 -5.34 25.36 -17.53
CA LEU A 5 -5.57 24.10 -16.84
C LEU A 5 -5.99 24.39 -15.40
N SER A 6 -7.15 23.84 -15.01
CA SER A 6 -7.77 24.01 -13.69
C SER A 6 -7.68 22.69 -12.92
N LEU A 7 -7.41 22.80 -11.62
CA LEU A 7 -7.25 21.67 -10.71
C LEU A 7 -8.17 21.81 -9.51
N GLU A 8 -8.84 20.73 -9.12
CA GLU A 8 -9.76 20.71 -7.99
C GLU A 8 -9.46 19.53 -7.04
N PRO A 9 -9.09 19.79 -5.78
CA PRO A 9 -8.86 21.11 -5.18
C PRO A 9 -7.63 21.82 -5.76
N ALA A 10 -7.71 23.14 -5.94
CA ALA A 10 -6.61 23.96 -6.47
C ALA A 10 -5.43 24.07 -5.50
N GLY A 11 -5.70 23.90 -4.20
CA GLY A 11 -4.70 23.95 -3.13
C GLY A 11 -4.14 22.58 -2.79
N ARG A 12 -3.75 22.45 -1.51
CA ARG A 12 -3.19 21.23 -0.92
C ARG A 12 -4.18 20.06 -1.02
N SER A 13 -3.72 18.93 -1.56
CA SER A 13 -4.40 17.63 -1.44
C SER A 13 -3.44 16.50 -1.12
N CYS A 14 -3.94 15.48 -0.45
CA CYS A 14 -3.15 14.30 -0.08
C CYS A 14 -3.07 13.30 -1.23
N TRP A 15 -1.98 12.51 -1.27
CA TRP A 15 -1.72 11.52 -2.32
C TRP A 15 -2.86 10.53 -2.54
N ASP A 16 -3.66 10.23 -1.52
CA ASP A 16 -4.79 9.30 -1.58
C ASP A 16 -6.14 9.95 -1.95
N GLU A 17 -6.18 11.27 -2.21
CA GLU A 17 -7.39 12.01 -2.57
C GLU A 17 -7.52 12.21 -4.08
N PRO A 18 -8.75 12.16 -4.65
CA PRO A 18 -8.94 12.44 -6.07
C PRO A 18 -8.56 13.89 -6.42
N LEU A 19 -8.15 14.11 -7.67
CA LEU A 19 -7.82 15.41 -8.25
C LEU A 19 -8.64 15.61 -9.52
N GLY A 20 -9.59 16.55 -9.49
CA GLY A 20 -10.29 17.02 -10.67
C GLY A 20 -9.33 17.79 -11.58
N ILE A 21 -9.35 17.48 -12.88
CA ILE A 21 -8.51 18.12 -13.89
C ILE A 21 -9.39 18.55 -15.04
N SER A 22 -9.35 19.83 -15.38
CA SER A 22 -10.05 20.37 -16.53
C SER A 22 -9.20 21.37 -17.31
N VAL A 23 -9.48 21.52 -18.60
CA VAL A 23 -8.82 22.45 -19.50
C VAL A 23 -9.89 23.32 -20.16
N HIS A 24 -9.62 24.62 -20.23
CA HIS A 24 -10.50 25.60 -20.84
C HIS A 24 -9.77 26.43 -21.89
N GLY A 25 -10.52 26.97 -22.84
CA GLY A 25 -10.00 27.88 -23.86
C GLY A 25 -9.29 27.19 -25.03
N LEU A 26 -9.51 25.87 -25.20
CA LEU A 26 -9.12 25.15 -26.42
C LEU A 26 -10.02 25.59 -27.59
N ALA A 27 -9.63 25.25 -28.82
CA ALA A 27 -10.56 25.33 -29.94
C ALA A 27 -11.64 24.24 -29.82
N PRO A 28 -12.86 24.46 -30.35
CA PRO A 28 -13.87 23.42 -30.46
C PRO A 28 -13.30 22.13 -31.06
N GLU A 29 -13.56 21.00 -30.40
CA GLU A 29 -13.09 19.68 -30.81
C GLU A 29 -11.56 19.55 -30.98
N GLN A 30 -10.75 20.43 -30.38
CA GLN A 30 -9.29 20.40 -30.54
C GLN A 30 -8.71 19.08 -30.00
N PRO A 31 -7.89 18.36 -30.80
CA PRO A 31 -7.14 17.21 -30.31
C PRO A 31 -6.01 17.69 -29.41
N VAL A 32 -5.89 17.10 -28.23
CA VAL A 32 -4.82 17.41 -27.27
C VAL A 32 -4.28 16.15 -26.62
N THR A 33 -3.06 16.24 -26.11
CA THR A 33 -2.45 15.20 -25.28
C THR A 33 -2.15 15.78 -23.91
N LEU A 34 -2.65 15.15 -22.86
CA LEU A 34 -2.28 15.48 -21.48
C LEU A 34 -1.15 14.56 -21.04
N ARG A 35 -0.13 15.15 -20.40
CA ARG A 35 1.01 14.43 -19.85
C ARG A 35 1.17 14.77 -18.38
N ALA A 36 1.39 13.74 -17.56
CA ALA A 36 1.80 13.85 -16.18
C ALA A 36 3.24 13.37 -16.02
N ALA A 37 4.01 14.07 -15.20
CA ALA A 37 5.35 13.67 -14.82
C ALA A 37 5.60 13.94 -13.33
N LEU A 38 6.35 13.06 -12.67
CA LEU A 38 6.94 13.34 -11.37
C LEU A 38 8.35 12.76 -11.25
N ARG A 39 9.15 13.32 -10.35
CA ARG A 39 10.39 12.72 -9.90
C ARG A 39 10.26 12.26 -8.46
N ASP A 40 10.73 11.05 -8.19
CA ASP A 40 10.76 10.52 -6.83
C ASP A 40 11.96 11.07 -6.02
N GLU A 41 12.07 10.66 -4.76
CA GLU A 41 13.13 11.14 -3.85
C GLU A 41 14.56 10.69 -4.23
N LYS A 42 14.68 9.80 -5.22
CA LYS A 42 15.96 9.39 -5.83
C LYS A 42 16.17 9.99 -7.22
N GLY A 43 15.27 10.88 -7.65
CA GLY A 43 15.32 11.57 -8.94
C GLY A 43 14.81 10.74 -10.12
N ALA A 44 14.31 9.52 -9.89
CA ALA A 44 13.77 8.68 -10.95
C ALA A 44 12.47 9.30 -11.49
N LEU A 45 12.36 9.35 -12.81
CA LEU A 45 11.25 9.97 -13.51
C LEU A 45 10.13 8.95 -13.76
N PHE A 46 8.91 9.36 -13.45
CA PHE A 46 7.69 8.64 -13.76
C PHE A 46 6.82 9.49 -14.69
N ARG A 47 6.19 8.88 -15.69
CA ARG A 47 5.33 9.57 -16.65
C ARG A 47 4.10 8.77 -17.01
N ALA A 48 3.03 9.49 -17.35
CA ALA A 48 1.83 8.96 -17.97
C ALA A 48 1.34 9.98 -18.99
N HIS A 49 0.66 9.51 -20.03
CA HIS A 49 0.00 10.41 -20.98
C HIS A 49 -1.28 9.80 -21.52
N ALA A 50 -2.21 10.65 -21.93
CA ALA A 50 -3.43 10.25 -22.61
C ALA A 50 -3.87 11.31 -23.62
N ARG A 51 -4.40 10.83 -24.74
CA ARG A 51 -4.97 11.64 -25.82
C ARG A 51 -6.43 11.93 -25.54
N TYR A 52 -6.85 13.17 -25.77
CA TYR A 52 -8.22 13.62 -25.58
C TYR A 52 -8.67 14.50 -26.75
N ARG A 53 -9.96 14.81 -26.76
CA ARG A 53 -10.57 15.81 -27.65
C ARG A 53 -11.43 16.74 -26.79
N ALA A 54 -11.27 18.04 -26.98
CA ALA A 54 -12.14 19.03 -26.34
C ALA A 54 -13.60 18.88 -26.82
N ASP A 55 -14.55 19.44 -26.09
CA ASP A 55 -15.94 19.57 -26.52
C ASP A 55 -16.12 20.71 -27.55
N ASP A 56 -17.35 20.88 -28.04
CA ASP A 56 -17.74 21.92 -29.02
C ASP A 56 -17.55 23.36 -28.49
N HIS A 57 -17.33 23.52 -27.19
CA HIS A 57 -17.09 24.80 -26.53
C HIS A 57 -15.61 25.01 -26.16
N GLY A 58 -14.72 24.08 -26.53
CA GLY A 58 -13.30 24.17 -26.21
C GLY A 58 -12.97 23.87 -24.74
N GLY A 59 -13.86 23.14 -24.05
CA GLY A 59 -13.66 22.59 -22.72
C GLY A 59 -13.20 21.13 -22.75
N LEU A 60 -12.44 20.71 -21.76
CA LEU A 60 -12.09 19.31 -21.51
C LEU A 60 -12.17 19.06 -20.01
N ASP A 61 -12.99 18.11 -19.59
CA ASP A 61 -13.10 17.68 -18.18
C ASP A 61 -12.82 16.18 -18.11
N LEU A 62 -11.77 15.79 -17.38
CA LEU A 62 -11.32 14.41 -17.30
C LEU A 62 -12.31 13.50 -16.56
N ALA A 63 -13.26 14.07 -15.81
CA ALA A 63 -14.37 13.34 -15.21
C ALA A 63 -15.44 12.91 -16.23
N ARG A 64 -15.44 13.49 -17.42
CA ARG A 64 -16.51 13.34 -18.42
C ARG A 64 -16.00 12.88 -19.77
N ALA A 65 -14.83 13.37 -20.19
CA ALA A 65 -14.23 13.07 -21.47
C ALA A 65 -13.37 11.80 -21.39
N PRO A 66 -13.62 10.79 -22.25
CA PRO A 66 -12.79 9.60 -22.26
C PRO A 66 -11.41 9.88 -22.85
N ALA A 67 -10.38 9.29 -22.25
CA ALA A 67 -9.08 9.13 -22.88
C ALA A 67 -9.22 8.24 -24.13
N LEU A 68 -8.69 8.70 -25.25
CA LEU A 68 -8.71 8.01 -26.56
C LEU A 68 -7.56 7.01 -26.73
N GLY A 69 -6.67 6.93 -25.74
CA GLY A 69 -5.49 6.05 -25.72
C GLY A 69 -4.23 6.77 -25.27
N GLY A 70 -3.15 6.01 -25.12
CA GLY A 70 -1.92 6.41 -24.45
C GLY A 70 -1.59 5.38 -23.37
N SER A 71 -1.16 5.83 -22.20
CA SER A 71 -0.97 4.98 -21.01
C SER A 71 -2.27 4.30 -20.55
N PHE A 72 -3.43 4.86 -20.88
CA PHE A 72 -4.76 4.32 -20.56
C PHE A 72 -5.83 4.84 -21.55
N ALA A 73 -7.05 4.30 -21.47
CA ALA A 73 -8.20 4.71 -22.28
C ALA A 73 -9.51 4.64 -21.47
N GLY A 74 -10.55 5.35 -21.93
CA GLY A 74 -11.85 5.44 -21.27
C GLY A 74 -11.96 6.61 -20.28
N ILE A 75 -13.08 6.69 -19.57
CA ILE A 75 -13.31 7.74 -18.55
C ILE A 75 -12.56 7.35 -17.28
N GLU A 76 -11.34 7.88 -17.14
CA GLU A 76 -10.42 7.56 -16.05
C GLU A 76 -9.86 8.86 -15.46
N PRO A 77 -10.59 9.53 -14.54
CA PRO A 77 -10.25 10.88 -14.09
C PRO A 77 -8.87 10.95 -13.41
N MET A 78 -8.48 9.86 -12.73
CA MET A 78 -7.20 9.70 -12.05
C MET A 78 -6.17 8.92 -12.87
N GLY A 79 -6.43 8.64 -14.16
CA GLY A 79 -5.58 7.85 -15.04
C GLY A 79 -4.15 8.39 -15.15
N LEU A 80 -4.00 9.72 -15.19
CA LEU A 80 -2.70 10.37 -15.26
C LEU A 80 -1.83 10.15 -14.00
N LEU A 81 -2.41 9.71 -12.87
CA LEU A 81 -1.67 9.38 -11.66
C LEU A 81 -1.46 7.87 -11.53
N TRP A 82 -2.52 7.06 -11.60
CA TRP A 82 -2.35 5.62 -11.36
C TRP A 82 -1.58 4.91 -12.50
N ALA A 83 -1.59 5.46 -13.72
CA ALA A 83 -0.89 4.90 -14.88
C ALA A 83 0.55 5.42 -15.03
N LEU A 84 1.11 6.07 -14.00
CA LEU A 84 2.49 6.53 -14.01
C LEU A 84 3.47 5.35 -14.12
N GLU A 85 4.32 5.35 -15.13
CA GLU A 85 5.34 4.32 -15.33
C GLU A 85 6.74 4.92 -15.16
N PRO A 86 7.68 4.18 -14.56
CA PRO A 86 9.06 4.64 -14.44
C PRO A 86 9.76 4.62 -15.80
N GLU A 87 10.53 5.65 -16.10
CA GLU A 87 11.41 5.66 -17.29
C GLU A 87 12.50 4.57 -17.18
N ARG A 88 12.94 4.28 -15.95
CA ARG A 88 13.86 3.19 -15.65
C ARG A 88 13.07 1.89 -15.38
N PRO A 89 13.27 0.82 -16.15
CA PRO A 89 12.62 -0.46 -15.89
C PRO A 89 12.89 -0.97 -14.47
N PHE A 90 11.89 -1.67 -13.90
CA PHE A 90 11.97 -2.32 -12.59
C PHE A 90 12.19 -1.36 -11.40
N TRP A 91 11.91 -0.07 -11.61
CA TRP A 91 12.01 0.95 -10.58
C TRP A 91 10.67 1.12 -9.86
N ARG A 92 10.67 0.93 -8.55
CA ARG A 92 9.50 1.17 -7.70
C ARG A 92 9.52 2.61 -7.21
N LEU A 93 8.36 3.29 -7.22
CA LEU A 93 8.25 4.67 -6.73
C LEU A 93 8.69 4.80 -5.27
N ILE A 94 9.64 5.70 -4.98
CA ILE A 94 10.22 5.87 -3.64
C ILE A 94 9.67 7.12 -2.97
N LYS A 95 8.86 6.92 -1.92
CA LYS A 95 8.48 7.93 -0.93
C LYS A 95 8.92 7.48 0.47
N ARG A 96 9.81 8.24 1.12
CA ARG A 96 10.34 7.99 2.47
C ARG A 96 10.11 9.17 3.40
N ASP A 97 10.27 10.41 2.92
CA ASP A 97 10.03 11.60 3.73
C ASP A 97 8.61 12.13 3.54
N VAL A 98 7.70 11.72 4.41
CA VAL A 98 6.27 12.09 4.33
C VAL A 98 5.99 13.59 4.57
N GLN A 99 6.98 14.35 5.04
CA GLN A 99 6.83 15.78 5.32
C GLN A 99 6.89 16.63 4.05
N THR A 100 7.47 16.10 2.97
CA THR A 100 7.53 16.74 1.66
C THR A 100 6.49 16.14 0.70
N PRO A 101 5.86 16.94 -0.17
CA PRO A 101 4.97 16.41 -1.19
C PRO A 101 5.75 15.76 -2.34
N PHE A 102 5.04 15.01 -3.18
CA PHE A 102 5.46 14.85 -4.57
C PHE A 102 4.93 16.01 -5.40
N VAL A 103 5.75 16.47 -6.35
CA VAL A 103 5.39 17.52 -7.30
C VAL A 103 5.02 16.85 -8.61
N VAL A 104 3.75 16.96 -9.01
CA VAL A 104 3.23 16.43 -10.27
C VAL A 104 3.13 17.57 -11.28
N GLU A 105 3.89 17.45 -12.35
CA GLU A 105 3.84 18.37 -13.49
C GLU A 105 2.78 17.88 -14.48
N LEU A 106 1.84 18.74 -14.84
CA LEU A 106 0.77 18.48 -15.79
C LEU A 106 0.93 19.40 -16.99
N GLU A 107 0.95 18.83 -18.19
CA GLU A 107 1.12 19.55 -19.44
C GLU A 107 -0.03 19.23 -20.38
N VAL A 108 -0.50 20.26 -21.11
CA VAL A 108 -1.42 20.12 -22.23
C VAL A 108 -0.66 20.43 -23.50
N LEU A 109 -0.55 19.43 -24.38
CA LEU A 109 0.15 19.51 -25.65
C LEU A 109 -0.87 19.51 -26.80
N ASP A 110 -0.58 20.31 -27.82
CA ASP A 110 -1.40 20.38 -29.03
C ASP A 110 -1.27 19.10 -29.87
N GLY A 111 -2.40 18.53 -30.30
CA GLY A 111 -2.45 17.35 -31.15
C GLY A 111 -2.27 16.01 -30.43
N HIS A 112 -2.17 14.95 -31.23
CA HIS A 112 -2.04 13.54 -30.80
C HIS A 112 -0.69 12.93 -31.16
N GLU A 113 0.26 13.77 -31.58
CA GLU A 113 1.60 13.32 -31.99
C GLU A 113 2.40 12.77 -30.80
N PRO A 114 3.14 11.65 -30.96
CA PRO A 114 3.78 10.94 -29.84
C PRO A 114 4.81 11.77 -29.04
N ASP A 115 5.55 12.69 -29.69
CA ASP A 115 6.78 13.25 -29.12
C ASP A 115 6.97 14.78 -29.28
N GLY A 116 5.95 15.55 -29.68
CA GLY A 116 6.24 16.92 -30.13
C GLY A 116 5.09 17.91 -30.24
N GLY A 117 3.94 17.65 -29.59
CA GLY A 117 2.88 18.64 -29.53
C GLY A 117 3.38 19.95 -28.92
N ARG A 118 3.03 21.09 -29.53
CA ARG A 118 3.35 22.41 -28.96
C ARG A 118 2.71 22.52 -27.58
N LEU A 119 3.47 22.93 -26.56
CA LEU A 119 2.93 23.18 -25.23
C LEU A 119 1.88 24.30 -25.28
N LEU A 120 0.64 23.96 -24.93
CA LEU A 120 -0.46 24.91 -24.84
C LEU A 120 -0.51 25.56 -23.46
N THR A 121 -0.38 24.75 -22.41
CA THR A 121 -0.34 25.21 -21.02
C THR A 121 0.24 24.14 -20.09
N ARG A 122 0.60 24.53 -18.87
CA ARG A 122 1.09 23.62 -17.83
C ARG A 122 0.58 24.06 -16.46
N ALA A 123 0.47 23.10 -15.54
CA ALA A 123 0.32 23.37 -14.12
C ALA A 123 1.19 22.42 -13.30
N VAL A 124 1.37 22.77 -12.04
CA VAL A 124 2.10 21.97 -11.07
C VAL A 124 1.18 21.76 -9.88
N HIS A 125 1.08 20.51 -9.42
CA HIS A 125 0.26 20.15 -8.26
C HIS A 125 1.09 19.43 -7.21
N GLU A 126 1.01 19.88 -5.97
CA GLU A 126 1.67 19.23 -4.84
C GLU A 126 0.76 18.19 -4.19
N ARG A 127 1.23 16.94 -4.16
CA ARG A 127 0.54 15.78 -3.60
C ARG A 127 1.19 15.40 -2.28
N HIS A 128 0.53 15.72 -1.17
CA HIS A 128 1.10 15.58 0.18
C HIS A 128 0.89 14.19 0.77
N PHE A 129 1.76 13.80 1.70
CA PHE A 129 1.65 12.52 2.42
C PHE A 129 1.19 12.65 3.87
N MET A 130 0.99 13.89 4.33
CA MET A 130 0.41 14.21 5.62
C MET A 130 -0.77 15.15 5.39
N ALA A 131 -1.94 14.77 5.93
CA ALA A 131 -3.10 15.66 5.93
C ALA A 131 -2.83 16.91 6.80
N PRO A 132 -3.51 18.04 6.54
CA PRO A 132 -3.35 19.25 7.35
C PRO A 132 -3.48 18.97 8.85
N GLY A 133 -2.50 19.42 9.62
CA GLY A 133 -2.48 19.28 11.08
C GLY A 133 -2.05 17.92 11.62
N VAL A 134 -1.93 16.87 10.80
CA VAL A 134 -1.40 15.57 11.27
C VAL A 134 0.00 15.78 11.86
N ARG A 135 0.21 15.26 13.07
CA ARG A 135 1.46 15.37 13.81
C ARG A 135 2.29 14.11 13.60
N ARG A 136 3.58 14.29 13.31
CA ARG A 136 4.57 13.21 13.18
C ARG A 136 5.46 13.19 14.41
N VAL A 137 5.47 12.08 15.15
CA VAL A 137 6.20 11.91 16.40
C VAL A 137 7.12 10.68 16.29
N PRO A 138 8.43 10.86 16.07
CA PRO A 138 9.38 9.74 16.12
C PRO A 138 9.35 9.05 17.48
N VAL A 139 9.35 7.73 17.49
CA VAL A 139 9.31 6.90 18.70
C VAL A 139 10.65 6.19 18.88
N ARG A 140 11.25 6.40 20.05
CA ARG A 140 12.51 5.80 20.50
C ARG A 140 12.37 5.35 21.96
N GLU A 141 11.36 4.53 22.23
CA GLU A 141 11.06 4.02 23.56
C GLU A 141 11.64 2.62 23.75
N GLY A 142 12.52 2.43 24.73
CA GLY A 142 13.25 1.17 24.90
C GLY A 142 13.93 0.72 23.60
N ARG A 143 13.63 -0.50 23.14
CA ARG A 143 14.09 -1.01 21.83
C ARG A 143 13.16 -0.69 20.66
N VAL A 144 11.95 -0.19 20.91
CA VAL A 144 10.96 0.12 19.86
C VAL A 144 11.47 1.27 18.99
N ARG A 145 11.49 1.06 17.67
CA ARG A 145 11.81 2.08 16.67
C ARG A 145 10.65 2.25 15.70
N ALA A 146 9.98 3.38 15.81
CA ALA A 146 8.75 3.66 15.07
C ALA A 146 8.59 5.17 14.81
N THR A 147 7.53 5.51 14.10
CA THR A 147 7.01 6.88 13.99
C THR A 147 5.50 6.84 14.20
N LEU A 148 5.01 7.59 15.19
CA LEU A 148 3.60 7.74 15.50
C LEU A 148 3.03 8.95 14.77
N PHE A 149 1.93 8.75 14.06
CA PHE A 149 1.14 9.80 13.43
C PHE A 149 -0.15 10.01 14.20
N LEU A 150 -0.40 11.25 14.60
CA LEU A 150 -1.59 11.63 15.36
C LEU A 150 -2.42 12.64 14.57
N PRO A 151 -3.76 12.56 14.61
CA PRO A 151 -4.61 13.60 14.04
C PRO A 151 -4.39 14.98 14.70
N PRO A 152 -4.91 16.07 14.09
CA PRO A 152 -4.55 17.45 14.45
C PRO A 152 -4.85 17.84 15.89
N GLU A 153 -6.06 17.51 16.35
CA GLU A 153 -6.51 17.90 17.70
C GLU A 153 -6.01 16.90 18.74
N PRO A 154 -5.76 17.32 19.99
CA PRO A 154 -5.60 16.39 21.09
C PRO A 154 -6.89 15.59 21.30
N GLY A 155 -6.78 14.26 21.37
CA GLY A 155 -7.95 13.41 21.54
C GLY A 155 -7.60 11.94 21.76
N CYS A 156 -8.60 11.13 22.09
CA CYS A 156 -8.44 9.68 22.21
C CYS A 156 -8.81 9.02 20.87
N TYR A 157 -7.81 8.78 20.03
CA TYR A 157 -8.00 8.20 18.70
C TYR A 157 -7.89 6.68 18.73
N PRO A 158 -8.63 5.95 17.89
CA PRO A 158 -8.36 4.52 17.72
C PRO A 158 -6.93 4.32 17.21
N GLY A 159 -6.15 3.51 17.93
CA GLY A 159 -4.75 3.25 17.63
C GLY A 159 -4.58 2.13 16.62
N ILE A 160 -3.66 2.27 15.66
CA ILE A 160 -3.31 1.26 14.67
C ILE A 160 -1.79 1.09 14.63
N LEU A 161 -1.31 -0.15 14.67
CA LEU A 161 0.07 -0.49 14.37
C LEU A 161 0.21 -0.85 12.89
N ASP A 162 1.09 -0.17 12.18
CA ASP A 162 1.30 -0.32 10.74
C ASP A 162 2.63 -1.02 10.42
N LEU A 163 2.57 -2.10 9.64
CA LEU A 163 3.69 -2.99 9.32
C LEU A 163 3.81 -3.22 7.81
N PHE A 164 4.99 -2.92 7.28
CA PHE A 164 5.38 -3.26 5.92
C PHE A 164 6.09 -4.60 5.82
N GLY A 165 6.33 -5.05 4.59
CA GLY A 165 7.01 -6.30 4.31
C GLY A 165 8.54 -6.21 4.33
N VAL A 166 9.17 -7.18 3.66
CA VAL A 166 10.60 -7.21 3.41
C VAL A 166 11.05 -5.95 2.64
N GLY A 167 12.13 -5.33 3.11
CA GLY A 167 12.70 -4.08 2.59
C GLY A 167 13.63 -3.44 3.60
N GLY A 168 13.29 -3.60 4.89
CA GLY A 168 13.96 -2.94 5.99
C GLY A 168 13.68 -1.44 6.02
N GLY A 169 14.27 -0.76 6.98
CA GLY A 169 14.00 0.65 7.20
C GLY A 169 12.62 0.88 7.83
N LEU A 170 12.13 2.11 7.67
CA LEU A 170 10.81 2.52 8.13
C LEU A 170 10.07 3.16 6.95
N LEU A 171 8.87 2.68 6.66
CA LEU A 171 7.96 3.24 5.67
C LEU A 171 6.80 3.92 6.38
N GLU A 172 6.69 5.23 6.20
CA GLU A 172 5.76 6.05 6.98
C GLU A 172 4.51 6.46 6.19
N TYR A 173 4.55 6.37 4.86
CA TYR A 173 3.54 6.99 3.98
C TYR A 173 2.13 6.45 4.17
N ARG A 174 1.97 5.17 4.50
CA ARG A 174 0.64 4.59 4.74
C ARG A 174 0.08 5.05 6.09
N ALA A 175 0.91 5.04 7.13
CA ALA A 175 0.53 5.51 8.45
C ALA A 175 0.16 7.01 8.44
N SER A 176 0.95 7.83 7.75
CA SER A 176 0.74 9.27 7.69
C SER A 176 -0.55 9.65 6.94
N LEU A 177 -0.88 8.95 5.85
CA LEU A 177 -2.14 9.13 5.13
C LEU A 177 -3.33 8.64 5.96
N LEU A 178 -3.21 7.49 6.62
CA LEU A 178 -4.28 6.91 7.43
C LEU A 178 -4.59 7.75 8.68
N ALA A 179 -3.60 8.42 9.26
CA ALA A 179 -3.82 9.36 10.37
C ALA A 179 -4.74 10.52 9.98
N GLY A 180 -4.72 10.94 8.70
CA GLY A 180 -5.67 11.91 8.15
C GLY A 180 -7.13 11.43 8.15
N LYS A 181 -7.39 10.15 8.46
CA LYS A 181 -8.71 9.54 8.50
C LYS A 181 -9.22 9.32 9.93
N GLY A 182 -8.58 9.94 10.92
CA GLY A 182 -9.03 9.94 12.32
C GLY A 182 -8.44 8.83 13.20
N PHE A 183 -7.29 8.27 12.82
CA PHE A 183 -6.59 7.22 13.57
C PHE A 183 -5.25 7.71 14.13
N ALA A 184 -4.85 7.20 15.29
CA ALA A 184 -3.46 7.29 15.74
C ALA A 184 -2.70 6.10 15.15
N VAL A 185 -1.77 6.33 14.22
CA VAL A 185 -1.14 5.24 13.45
C VAL A 185 0.36 5.22 13.66
N MET A 186 0.87 4.11 14.18
CA MET A 186 2.31 3.92 14.43
C MET A 186 2.92 3.03 13.35
N ALA A 187 3.71 3.64 12.46
CA ALA A 187 4.57 2.90 11.54
C ALA A 187 5.71 2.26 12.32
N LEU A 188 5.78 0.92 12.32
CA LEU A 188 6.77 0.17 13.11
C LEU A 188 7.86 -0.42 12.21
N ALA A 189 9.11 -0.06 12.49
CA ALA A 189 10.25 -0.78 11.93
C ALA A 189 10.55 -1.99 12.81
N TYR A 190 11.12 -3.05 12.22
CA TYR A 190 11.49 -4.25 12.98
C TYR A 190 12.85 -4.84 12.58
N TYR A 191 13.50 -4.30 11.53
CA TYR A 191 14.88 -4.61 11.18
C TYR A 191 15.46 -3.57 10.19
N ASN A 192 16.79 -3.53 10.08
CA ASN A 192 17.57 -2.69 9.18
C ASN A 192 17.17 -1.20 9.24
N TYR A 193 16.91 -0.70 10.45
CA TYR A 193 16.54 0.69 10.70
C TYR A 193 17.15 1.13 12.02
N ASP A 194 17.87 2.25 12.00
CA ASP A 194 18.55 2.77 13.19
C ASP A 194 19.48 1.72 13.84
N ASP A 195 19.31 1.47 15.13
CA ASP A 195 20.00 0.49 15.98
C ASP A 195 19.34 -0.90 16.00
N LEU A 196 18.28 -1.15 15.21
CA LEU A 196 17.70 -2.48 15.06
C LEU A 196 18.65 -3.47 14.35
N PRO A 197 18.45 -4.79 14.55
CA PRO A 197 19.20 -5.82 13.83
C PRO A 197 19.22 -5.59 12.32
N LYS A 198 20.35 -5.85 11.67
CA LYS A 198 20.51 -5.62 10.21
C LYS A 198 19.82 -6.68 9.35
N CYS A 199 19.69 -7.91 9.85
CA CYS A 199 18.98 -9.01 9.19
C CYS A 199 17.70 -9.37 9.95
N MET A 200 16.90 -10.26 9.36
CA MET A 200 15.57 -10.65 9.82
C MET A 200 15.47 -12.14 10.20
N ASP A 201 16.61 -12.83 10.33
CA ASP A 201 16.68 -14.29 10.49
C ASP A 201 15.85 -14.83 11.67
N THR A 202 15.68 -14.01 12.71
CA THR A 202 14.89 -14.32 13.90
C THR A 202 13.97 -13.14 14.24
N MET A 203 12.68 -13.42 14.46
CA MET A 203 11.71 -12.44 14.94
C MET A 203 11.20 -12.83 16.32
N ARG A 204 11.35 -11.91 17.28
CA ARG A 204 10.94 -12.10 18.66
C ARG A 204 9.66 -11.31 18.92
N MET A 205 8.57 -12.01 19.23
CA MET A 205 7.26 -11.39 19.43
C MET A 205 7.24 -10.41 20.61
N GLU A 206 8.15 -10.53 21.57
CA GLU A 206 8.29 -9.58 22.68
C GLU A 206 8.62 -8.15 22.18
N TYR A 207 9.33 -8.00 21.05
CA TYR A 207 9.57 -6.68 20.45
C TYR A 207 8.26 -6.01 20.01
N PHE A 208 7.39 -6.81 19.41
CA PHE A 208 6.09 -6.35 18.93
C PHE A 208 5.12 -6.15 20.09
N GLU A 209 5.20 -6.97 21.15
CA GLU A 209 4.45 -6.78 22.40
C GLU A 209 4.77 -5.43 23.05
N GLU A 210 6.05 -5.06 23.12
CA GLU A 210 6.47 -3.73 23.60
C GLU A 210 5.89 -2.60 22.74
N ALA A 211 5.87 -2.75 21.42
CA ALA A 211 5.27 -1.75 20.53
C ALA A 211 3.74 -1.64 20.73
N VAL A 212 3.04 -2.76 20.91
CA VAL A 212 1.60 -2.77 21.23
C VAL A 212 1.35 -2.07 22.56
N ASN A 213 2.12 -2.38 23.60
CA ASN A 213 2.00 -1.78 24.93
C ASN A 213 2.34 -0.28 24.92
N TYR A 214 3.36 0.13 24.16
CA TYR A 214 3.67 1.54 23.95
C TYR A 214 2.47 2.27 23.34
N LEU A 215 1.90 1.74 22.25
CA LEU A 215 0.78 2.38 21.59
C LEU A 215 -0.47 2.44 22.47
N LEU A 216 -0.78 1.36 23.21
CA LEU A 216 -1.91 1.32 24.14
C LEU A 216 -1.76 2.26 25.33
N SER A 217 -0.53 2.51 25.79
CA SER A 217 -0.27 3.41 26.92
C SER A 217 -0.21 4.89 26.53
N HIS A 218 -0.17 5.20 25.22
CA HIS A 218 -0.12 6.57 24.75
C HIS A 218 -1.42 7.33 25.12
N PRO A 219 -1.34 8.54 25.71
CA PRO A 219 -2.52 9.24 26.26
C PRO A 219 -3.57 9.63 25.21
N GLU A 220 -3.15 9.71 23.94
CA GLU A 220 -4.02 10.04 22.81
C GLU A 220 -4.54 8.81 22.06
N VAL A 221 -4.35 7.60 22.61
CA VAL A 221 -4.87 6.35 22.05
C VAL A 221 -6.02 5.83 22.92
N LYS A 222 -7.15 5.56 22.28
CA LYS A 222 -8.44 5.28 22.95
C LYS A 222 -8.47 3.96 23.74
N GLY A 223 -7.78 2.92 23.28
CA GLY A 223 -7.94 1.56 23.83
C GLY A 223 -9.37 1.00 23.72
N PRO A 224 -9.70 -0.12 24.38
CA PRO A 224 -8.83 -0.97 25.21
C PRO A 224 -7.89 -1.89 24.41
N GLY A 225 -8.00 -1.89 23.08
CA GLY A 225 -7.13 -2.60 22.16
C GLY A 225 -6.80 -1.72 20.94
N ILE A 226 -5.83 -2.15 20.15
CA ILE A 226 -5.41 -1.49 18.90
C ILE A 226 -5.87 -2.28 17.67
N GLY A 227 -5.83 -1.60 16.52
CA GLY A 227 -5.81 -2.22 15.21
C GLY A 227 -4.40 -2.63 14.78
N LEU A 228 -4.32 -3.59 13.87
CA LEU A 228 -3.09 -3.95 13.17
C LEU A 228 -3.31 -3.88 11.67
N LEU A 229 -2.43 -3.20 10.94
CA LEU A 229 -2.42 -3.14 9.48
C LEU A 229 -1.10 -3.69 8.96
N GLY A 230 -1.15 -4.83 8.28
CA GLY A 230 0.04 -5.51 7.79
C GLY A 230 -0.05 -5.84 6.31
N ILE A 231 1.03 -5.60 5.55
CA ILE A 231 1.17 -6.07 4.16
C ILE A 231 2.34 -7.05 4.02
N SER A 232 2.20 -8.10 3.20
CA SER A 232 3.29 -9.04 2.90
C SER A 232 3.84 -9.67 4.20
N LYS A 233 5.15 -9.58 4.45
CA LYS A 233 5.78 -10.01 5.70
C LYS A 233 5.19 -9.30 6.95
N GLY A 234 4.76 -8.05 6.83
CA GLY A 234 4.06 -7.34 7.90
C GLY A 234 2.68 -7.93 8.21
N GLY A 235 2.01 -8.50 7.19
CA GLY A 235 0.76 -9.25 7.36
C GLY A 235 0.98 -10.60 8.04
N GLU A 236 2.03 -11.32 7.67
CA GLU A 236 2.45 -12.56 8.34
C GLU A 236 2.79 -12.31 9.83
N LEU A 237 3.61 -11.31 10.12
CA LEU A 237 3.93 -10.91 11.50
C LEU A 237 2.67 -10.43 12.23
N GLY A 238 1.76 -9.75 11.54
CA GLY A 238 0.48 -9.34 12.08
C GLY A 238 -0.40 -10.50 12.56
N LEU A 239 -0.44 -11.59 11.80
CA LEU A 239 -1.13 -12.82 12.20
C LEU A 239 -0.46 -13.44 13.43
N ALA A 240 0.88 -13.52 13.45
CA ALA A 240 1.61 -14.03 14.61
C ALA A 240 1.36 -13.17 15.86
N MET A 241 1.39 -11.84 15.73
CA MET A 241 1.05 -10.92 16.80
C MET A 241 -0.36 -11.17 17.33
N ALA A 242 -1.36 -11.28 16.44
CA ALA A 242 -2.74 -11.55 16.84
C ALA A 242 -2.92 -12.93 17.52
N SER A 243 -2.12 -13.93 17.16
CA SER A 243 -2.13 -15.26 17.78
C SER A 243 -1.51 -15.32 19.16
N PHE A 244 -0.44 -14.56 19.39
CA PHE A 244 0.39 -14.69 20.61
C PHE A 244 0.19 -13.57 21.63
N LEU A 245 -0.17 -12.36 21.17
CA LEU A 245 -0.22 -11.16 21.99
C LEU A 245 -1.65 -10.81 22.40
N LYS A 246 -1.78 -10.03 23.48
CA LYS A 246 -3.05 -9.44 23.91
C LYS A 246 -3.14 -7.99 23.45
N GLY A 247 -4.35 -7.41 23.51
CA GLY A 247 -4.57 -6.00 23.17
C GLY A 247 -4.75 -5.69 21.67
N ILE A 248 -4.86 -6.70 20.82
CA ILE A 248 -5.19 -6.54 19.39
C ILE A 248 -6.68 -6.87 19.21
N LYS A 249 -7.46 -5.89 18.73
CA LYS A 249 -8.92 -6.02 18.58
C LYS A 249 -9.32 -6.32 17.13
N ALA A 250 -8.57 -5.78 16.17
CA ALA A 250 -8.87 -5.90 14.75
C ALA A 250 -7.57 -5.93 13.93
N ALA A 251 -7.51 -6.76 12.89
CA ALA A 251 -6.35 -6.83 12.00
C ALA A 251 -6.78 -6.86 10.53
N VAL A 252 -6.18 -5.97 9.74
CA VAL A 252 -6.28 -5.97 8.27
C VAL A 252 -4.98 -6.53 7.72
N ILE A 253 -5.09 -7.65 6.99
CA ILE A 253 -3.97 -8.39 6.44
C ILE A 253 -4.04 -8.30 4.91
N ILE A 254 -3.08 -7.60 4.31
CA ILE A 254 -2.98 -7.38 2.87
C ILE A 254 -1.93 -8.34 2.30
N ASN A 255 -2.34 -9.28 1.45
CA ASN A 255 -1.43 -10.26 0.83
C ASN A 255 -0.45 -10.90 1.83
N GLY A 256 -0.95 -11.28 3.02
CA GLY A 256 -0.19 -11.91 4.09
C GLY A 256 -0.10 -13.43 3.95
N SER A 257 0.81 -14.05 4.71
CA SER A 257 0.96 -15.50 4.78
C SER A 257 0.63 -16.01 6.17
N VAL A 258 -0.08 -17.14 6.24
CA VAL A 258 -0.28 -17.89 7.49
C VAL A 258 0.90 -18.80 7.80
N ALA A 259 1.83 -18.97 6.87
CA ALA A 259 3.08 -19.67 7.08
C ALA A 259 4.18 -18.69 7.50
N ALA A 260 5.03 -19.08 8.45
CA ALA A 260 6.28 -18.36 8.69
C ALA A 260 7.20 -18.50 7.46
N VAL A 261 7.71 -17.40 6.89
CA VAL A 261 8.53 -17.43 5.66
C VAL A 261 9.88 -16.73 5.86
N GLY A 262 10.96 -17.45 5.60
CA GLY A 262 12.32 -16.88 5.57
C GLY A 262 12.95 -16.55 6.92
N ASN A 263 12.19 -16.58 8.03
CA ASN A 263 12.71 -16.40 9.38
C ASN A 263 12.01 -17.29 10.40
N THR A 264 12.65 -17.47 11.55
CA THR A 264 12.06 -18.16 12.70
C THR A 264 11.34 -17.15 13.59
N ILE A 265 10.09 -17.42 13.95
CA ILE A 265 9.32 -16.62 14.90
C ILE A 265 9.40 -17.26 16.28
N HIS A 266 9.75 -16.48 17.30
CA HIS A 266 9.78 -16.90 18.69
C HIS A 266 8.83 -16.06 19.54
N TYR A 267 8.19 -16.71 20.51
CA TYR A 267 7.54 -16.04 21.62
C TYR A 267 7.69 -16.89 22.87
N LYS A 268 8.42 -16.40 23.88
CA LYS A 268 8.77 -17.17 25.07
C LYS A 268 9.40 -18.51 24.68
N ASP A 269 8.80 -19.63 25.11
CA ASP A 269 9.28 -20.98 24.82
C ASP A 269 8.73 -21.56 23.50
N GLU A 270 7.84 -20.85 22.81
CA GLU A 270 7.25 -21.29 21.55
C GLU A 270 8.08 -20.81 20.35
N THR A 271 8.17 -21.67 19.33
CA THR A 271 8.95 -21.41 18.10
C THR A 271 8.18 -21.90 16.88
N ILE A 272 8.06 -21.02 15.87
CA ILE A 272 7.52 -21.33 14.55
C ILE A 272 8.69 -21.25 13.55
N PRO A 273 9.21 -22.37 13.03
CA PRO A 273 10.22 -22.37 11.98
C PRO A 273 9.65 -21.87 10.64
N PRO A 274 10.47 -21.32 9.74
CA PRO A 274 10.02 -20.95 8.41
C PRO A 274 9.70 -22.18 7.56
N VAL A 275 8.80 -22.03 6.58
CA VAL A 275 8.63 -23.04 5.53
C VAL A 275 9.84 -23.13 4.62
N THR A 276 10.07 -24.32 4.08
CA THR A 276 11.14 -24.60 3.13
C THR A 276 10.94 -23.83 1.82
N ILE A 277 12.03 -23.25 1.31
CA ILE A 277 12.07 -22.60 -0.01
C ILE A 277 12.44 -23.64 -1.09
N LEU A 278 11.49 -23.95 -1.96
CA LEU A 278 11.59 -24.90 -3.06
C LEU A 278 12.14 -24.23 -4.33
N ARG A 279 13.46 -24.01 -4.37
CA ARG A 279 14.13 -23.30 -5.49
C ARG A 279 13.88 -23.93 -6.86
N ASN A 280 13.65 -25.24 -6.92
CA ASN A 280 13.31 -25.97 -8.14
C ASN A 280 11.91 -25.65 -8.70
N ARG A 281 11.07 -24.93 -7.96
CA ARG A 281 9.74 -24.49 -8.41
C ARG A 281 9.70 -23.04 -8.88
N VAL A 282 10.82 -22.31 -8.79
CA VAL A 282 10.95 -20.98 -9.38
C VAL A 282 10.92 -21.11 -10.89
N ARG A 283 10.04 -20.33 -11.54
CA ARG A 283 9.91 -20.30 -13.00
C ARG A 283 10.56 -19.04 -13.56
N MET A 284 10.86 -19.06 -14.85
CA MET A 284 11.29 -17.88 -15.59
C MET A 284 10.15 -17.40 -16.47
N THR A 285 9.80 -16.12 -16.40
CA THR A 285 8.84 -15.51 -17.32
C THR A 285 9.47 -15.33 -18.70
N LYS A 286 8.65 -15.02 -19.70
CA LYS A 286 9.11 -14.72 -21.07
C LYS A 286 10.08 -13.53 -21.11
N ASP A 287 9.93 -12.59 -20.18
CA ASP A 287 10.71 -11.36 -20.08
C ASP A 287 11.99 -11.54 -19.22
N GLY A 288 12.32 -12.76 -18.83
CA GLY A 288 13.52 -13.06 -18.04
C GLY A 288 13.41 -12.69 -16.55
N LEU A 289 12.18 -12.49 -16.04
CA LEU A 289 11.94 -12.30 -14.61
C LEU A 289 11.74 -13.65 -13.92
N LYS A 290 12.11 -13.74 -12.65
CA LYS A 290 11.74 -14.92 -11.85
C LYS A 290 10.28 -14.80 -11.40
N ASP A 291 9.56 -15.90 -11.50
CA ASP A 291 8.25 -16.09 -10.87
C ASP A 291 8.40 -17.07 -9.71
N VAL A 292 8.11 -16.59 -8.50
CA VAL A 292 8.40 -17.28 -7.24
C VAL A 292 7.14 -17.73 -6.51
N VAL A 293 5.96 -17.56 -7.10
CA VAL A 293 4.66 -17.86 -6.47
C VAL A 293 4.56 -19.31 -5.95
N ASP A 294 5.23 -20.25 -6.61
CA ASP A 294 5.26 -21.68 -6.27
C ASP A 294 6.50 -22.10 -5.45
N ALA A 295 7.36 -21.15 -5.06
CA ALA A 295 8.66 -21.42 -4.45
C ALA A 295 8.62 -21.70 -2.94
N LEU A 296 7.45 -21.65 -2.30
CA LEU A 296 7.29 -21.95 -0.88
C LEU A 296 6.62 -23.32 -0.69
N GLN A 297 7.11 -24.11 0.27
CA GLN A 297 6.42 -25.32 0.69
C GLN A 297 5.07 -24.96 1.33
N SER A 298 4.08 -25.84 1.17
CA SER A 298 2.77 -25.66 1.80
C SER A 298 2.89 -25.81 3.33
N PRO A 299 2.32 -24.90 4.12
CA PRO A 299 2.24 -25.06 5.58
C PRO A 299 1.27 -26.19 6.00
N LEU A 300 0.53 -26.78 5.05
CA LEU A 300 -0.24 -28.02 5.29
C LEU A 300 0.64 -29.28 5.23
N VAL A 301 1.86 -29.16 4.69
CA VAL A 301 2.88 -30.23 4.73
C VAL A 301 3.84 -29.98 5.87
N GLU A 302 4.23 -28.72 6.08
CA GLU A 302 5.10 -28.28 7.18
C GLU A 302 4.27 -27.58 8.26
N GLU A 303 3.41 -28.33 8.94
CA GLU A 303 2.43 -27.80 9.91
C GLU A 303 3.05 -26.99 11.05
N LYS A 304 4.31 -27.28 11.41
CA LYS A 304 5.05 -26.50 12.43
C LYS A 304 5.27 -25.04 12.05
N SER A 305 5.27 -24.74 10.75
CA SER A 305 5.44 -23.39 10.22
C SER A 305 4.12 -22.63 10.11
N PHE A 306 2.98 -23.27 10.41
CA PHE A 306 1.66 -22.66 10.38
C PHE A 306 1.44 -21.79 11.63
N ILE A 307 1.11 -20.51 11.43
CA ILE A 307 0.81 -19.56 12.49
C ILE A 307 -0.52 -19.93 13.15
N PRO A 308 -0.59 -20.12 14.49
CA PRO A 308 -1.77 -20.65 15.17
C PRO A 308 -2.87 -19.58 15.33
N VAL A 309 -3.48 -19.16 14.22
CA VAL A 309 -4.52 -18.12 14.16
C VAL A 309 -5.76 -18.47 14.98
N GLU A 310 -6.02 -19.75 15.23
CA GLU A 310 -7.11 -20.22 16.08
C GLU A 310 -7.02 -19.73 17.55
N ARG A 311 -5.84 -19.28 17.99
CA ARG A 311 -5.62 -18.73 19.33
C ARG A 311 -6.08 -17.28 19.48
N SER A 312 -6.35 -16.61 18.36
CA SER A 312 -6.70 -15.19 18.34
C SER A 312 -8.19 -14.96 18.58
N ASP A 313 -8.51 -13.87 19.29
CA ASP A 313 -9.86 -13.29 19.39
C ASP A 313 -10.00 -12.03 18.53
N THR A 314 -9.02 -11.77 17.67
CA THR A 314 -8.97 -10.61 16.77
C THR A 314 -9.99 -10.76 15.64
N ALA A 315 -10.74 -9.70 15.33
CA ALA A 315 -11.50 -9.63 14.09
C ALA A 315 -10.55 -9.45 12.90
N PHE A 316 -10.66 -10.28 11.86
CA PHE A 316 -9.79 -10.21 10.68
C PHE A 316 -10.53 -9.74 9.42
N LEU A 317 -9.88 -8.86 8.67
CA LEU A 317 -10.17 -8.56 7.27
C LEU A 317 -8.95 -8.95 6.44
N LEU A 318 -9.14 -9.85 5.47
CA LEU A 318 -8.10 -10.32 4.57
C LEU A 318 -8.32 -9.69 3.18
N LEU A 319 -7.36 -8.87 2.74
CA LEU A 319 -7.38 -8.22 1.43
C LEU A 319 -6.34 -8.90 0.54
N VAL A 320 -6.80 -9.43 -0.59
CA VAL A 320 -6.00 -10.34 -1.42
C VAL A 320 -5.98 -9.87 -2.88
N GLY A 321 -4.79 -9.75 -3.46
CA GLY A 321 -4.63 -9.70 -4.91
C GLY A 321 -4.63 -11.10 -5.50
N GLN A 322 -5.52 -11.39 -6.45
CA GLN A 322 -5.61 -12.73 -7.05
C GLN A 322 -4.47 -13.02 -8.04
N ASP A 323 -3.78 -11.98 -8.50
CA ASP A 323 -2.59 -12.09 -9.36
C ASP A 323 -1.29 -11.88 -8.55
N ASP A 324 -1.27 -12.26 -7.26
CA ASP A 324 -0.08 -12.17 -6.44
C ASP A 324 0.98 -13.21 -6.87
N HIS A 325 2.08 -12.73 -7.43
CA HIS A 325 3.21 -13.55 -7.86
C HIS A 325 4.36 -13.65 -6.85
N ASN A 326 4.27 -12.99 -5.70
CA ASN A 326 5.23 -13.16 -4.61
C ASN A 326 4.99 -14.47 -3.86
N TRP A 327 3.72 -14.78 -3.59
CA TRP A 327 3.27 -16.03 -2.95
C TRP A 327 1.76 -16.21 -3.09
N LYS A 328 1.22 -17.33 -2.62
CA LYS A 328 -0.20 -17.69 -2.80
C LYS A 328 -1.12 -17.04 -1.76
N SER A 329 -1.28 -15.72 -1.81
CA SER A 329 -2.09 -14.95 -0.85
C SER A 329 -3.54 -15.45 -0.70
N GLU A 330 -4.22 -15.79 -1.79
CA GLU A 330 -5.60 -16.33 -1.73
C GLU A 330 -5.64 -17.71 -1.04
N PHE A 331 -4.66 -18.57 -1.31
CA PHE A 331 -4.53 -19.85 -0.62
C PHE A 331 -4.34 -19.63 0.89
N TYR A 332 -3.44 -18.74 1.30
CA TYR A 332 -3.21 -18.46 2.71
C TYR A 332 -4.45 -17.86 3.39
N ALA A 333 -5.15 -16.93 2.75
CA ALA A 333 -6.39 -16.36 3.30
C ALA A 333 -7.48 -17.43 3.51
N ASN A 334 -7.63 -18.36 2.56
CA ASN A 334 -8.56 -19.47 2.69
C ASN A 334 -8.18 -20.43 3.81
N GLU A 335 -6.88 -20.74 3.98
CA GLU A 335 -6.42 -21.59 5.09
C GLU A 335 -6.59 -20.92 6.46
N ILE A 336 -6.45 -19.59 6.55
CA ILE A 336 -6.80 -18.82 7.76
C ILE A 336 -8.28 -18.99 8.10
N SER A 337 -9.18 -18.77 7.13
CA SER A 337 -10.63 -18.94 7.34
C SER A 337 -10.97 -20.33 7.84
N LYS A 338 -10.48 -21.37 7.14
CA LYS A 338 -10.71 -22.77 7.52
C LYS A 338 -10.22 -23.06 8.92
N ARG A 339 -9.02 -22.59 9.29
CA ARG A 339 -8.45 -22.82 10.62
C ARG A 339 -9.27 -22.17 11.72
N LEU A 340 -9.71 -20.92 11.52
CA LEU A 340 -10.57 -20.19 12.44
C LEU A 340 -11.91 -20.89 12.62
N GLU A 341 -12.60 -21.21 11.52
CA GLU A 341 -13.92 -21.88 11.54
C GLU A 341 -13.84 -23.26 12.20
N ALA A 342 -12.79 -24.04 11.93
CA ALA A 342 -12.57 -25.35 12.54
C ALA A 342 -12.41 -25.32 14.07
N HIS A 343 -12.04 -24.15 14.63
CA HIS A 343 -11.90 -23.93 16.07
C HIS A 343 -13.03 -23.06 16.65
N GLY A 344 -14.15 -22.94 15.93
CA GLY A 344 -15.35 -22.22 16.39
C GLY A 344 -15.18 -20.70 16.46
N LYS A 345 -14.18 -20.13 15.78
CA LYS A 345 -14.01 -18.68 15.65
C LYS A 345 -14.90 -18.13 14.52
N GLU A 346 -15.18 -16.84 14.58
CA GLU A 346 -15.91 -16.15 13.51
C GLU A 346 -15.16 -16.24 12.18
N LYS A 347 -15.92 -16.44 11.11
CA LYS A 347 -15.38 -16.46 9.75
C LYS A 347 -14.84 -15.06 9.40
N PRO A 348 -13.56 -14.93 8.99
CA PRO A 348 -13.01 -13.63 8.60
C PRO A 348 -13.65 -13.15 7.29
N GLN A 349 -13.70 -11.83 7.11
CA GLN A 349 -14.03 -11.27 5.80
C GLN A 349 -12.82 -11.40 4.87
N ILE A 350 -13.04 -11.93 3.66
CA ILE A 350 -12.02 -12.03 2.62
C ILE A 350 -12.51 -11.26 1.40
N ILE A 351 -11.69 -10.32 0.91
CA ILE A 351 -11.93 -9.60 -0.33
C ILE A 351 -10.79 -9.93 -1.28
N CYS A 352 -11.13 -10.61 -2.37
CA CYS A 352 -10.21 -10.96 -3.45
C CYS A 352 -10.41 -9.97 -4.61
N TYR A 353 -9.31 -9.34 -5.03
CA TYR A 353 -9.27 -8.40 -6.14
C TYR A 353 -8.68 -9.09 -7.39
N PRO A 354 -9.50 -9.32 -8.43
CA PRO A 354 -9.03 -9.86 -9.70
C PRO A 354 -7.94 -8.99 -10.30
N GLU A 355 -6.92 -9.61 -10.91
CA GLU A 355 -5.85 -8.92 -11.64
C GLU A 355 -5.07 -7.88 -10.80
N ALA A 356 -5.15 -7.95 -9.47
CA ALA A 356 -4.32 -7.17 -8.56
C ALA A 356 -3.14 -8.02 -8.07
N GLY A 357 -1.94 -7.46 -8.10
CA GLY A 357 -0.72 -8.12 -7.63
C GLY A 357 -0.42 -7.95 -6.14
N HIS A 358 0.85 -8.19 -5.79
CA HIS A 358 1.32 -8.26 -4.40
C HIS A 358 1.27 -6.93 -3.64
N TYR A 359 1.65 -5.82 -4.29
CA TYR A 359 1.80 -4.52 -3.62
C TYR A 359 0.53 -3.65 -3.70
N ILE A 360 -0.52 -4.02 -2.96
CA ILE A 360 -1.70 -3.15 -2.78
C ILE A 360 -1.32 -2.00 -1.84
N GLU A 361 -0.80 -0.93 -2.42
CA GLU A 361 -0.43 0.32 -1.72
C GLU A 361 -1.64 1.25 -1.50
N PRO A 362 -1.51 2.37 -0.77
CA PRO A 362 -2.54 3.42 -0.75
C PRO A 362 -2.94 3.89 -2.17
N PRO A 363 -4.12 4.51 -2.32
CA PRO A 363 -4.66 4.89 -3.62
C PRO A 363 -3.67 5.68 -4.49
N TYR A 364 -3.74 5.45 -5.79
CA TYR A 364 -3.00 6.14 -6.86
C TYR A 364 -1.48 5.96 -6.86
N PHE A 365 -0.91 5.16 -5.94
CA PHE A 365 0.46 4.67 -6.14
C PHE A 365 0.51 3.81 -7.41
N PRO A 366 1.43 4.09 -8.35
CA PRO A 366 1.51 3.31 -9.58
C PRO A 366 1.95 1.87 -9.32
N LEU A 367 1.40 0.96 -10.12
CA LEU A 367 1.74 -0.46 -10.07
C LEU A 367 3.24 -0.67 -10.34
N CYS A 368 3.90 -1.39 -9.44
CA CYS A 368 5.23 -1.95 -9.69
C CYS A 368 5.09 -3.44 -10.02
N LYS A 369 4.91 -3.75 -11.30
CA LYS A 369 4.68 -5.14 -11.77
C LYS A 369 5.89 -6.04 -11.57
N ALA A 370 7.10 -5.48 -11.56
CA ALA A 370 8.33 -6.23 -11.38
C ALA A 370 9.44 -5.36 -10.77
N GLY A 371 10.34 -5.98 -10.00
CA GLY A 371 11.40 -5.28 -9.28
C GLY A 371 12.32 -6.20 -8.51
N MET A 372 13.41 -5.65 -7.99
CA MET A 372 14.38 -6.38 -7.18
C MET A 372 13.73 -6.88 -5.89
N HIS A 373 13.72 -8.20 -5.68
CA HIS A 373 13.27 -8.81 -4.44
C HIS A 373 14.46 -9.20 -3.57
N LEU A 374 14.60 -8.53 -2.41
CA LEU A 374 15.81 -8.62 -1.58
C LEU A 374 16.13 -10.04 -1.08
N LEU A 375 15.13 -10.83 -0.69
CA LEU A 375 15.38 -12.21 -0.23
C LEU A 375 15.68 -13.18 -1.38
N VAL A 376 15.18 -12.89 -2.59
CA VAL A 376 15.42 -13.73 -3.77
C VAL A 376 16.75 -13.34 -4.44
N GLY A 377 17.20 -12.10 -4.24
CA GLY A 377 18.42 -11.56 -4.84
C GLY A 377 18.33 -11.36 -6.35
N ALA A 378 17.12 -11.20 -6.90
CA ALA A 378 16.89 -11.00 -8.32
C ALA A 378 15.59 -10.22 -8.56
N ASN A 379 15.40 -9.72 -9.79
CA ASN A 379 14.12 -9.17 -10.21
C ASN A 379 13.08 -10.28 -10.33
N ILE A 380 11.92 -10.07 -9.72
CA ILE A 380 10.76 -10.95 -9.81
C ILE A 380 9.56 -10.21 -10.39
N THR A 381 8.56 -10.95 -10.85
CA THR A 381 7.22 -10.41 -11.06
C THR A 381 6.44 -10.38 -9.75
N PHE A 382 5.72 -9.29 -9.50
CA PHE A 382 4.79 -9.13 -8.38
C PHE A 382 3.32 -9.27 -8.82
N GLY A 383 3.10 -9.38 -10.13
CA GLY A 383 1.79 -9.44 -10.77
C GLY A 383 1.01 -8.13 -10.72
N GLY A 384 -0.23 -8.21 -11.20
CA GLY A 384 -1.15 -7.10 -11.34
C GLY A 384 -1.23 -6.52 -12.76
N GLU A 385 -2.40 -6.02 -13.10
CA GLU A 385 -2.65 -5.18 -14.28
C GLU A 385 -2.95 -3.73 -13.84
N PRO A 386 -2.48 -2.70 -14.55
CA PRO A 386 -2.47 -1.32 -14.05
C PRO A 386 -3.84 -0.81 -13.57
N LYS A 387 -4.89 -0.95 -14.39
CA LYS A 387 -6.22 -0.46 -14.04
C LYS A 387 -6.91 -1.29 -12.94
N PRO A 388 -7.04 -2.64 -13.06
CA PRO A 388 -7.63 -3.44 -12.00
C PRO A 388 -6.91 -3.26 -10.65
N HIS A 389 -5.57 -3.16 -10.67
CA HIS A 389 -4.79 -2.94 -9.47
C HIS A 389 -5.04 -1.56 -8.85
N ALA A 390 -5.09 -0.49 -9.67
CA ALA A 390 -5.40 0.86 -9.19
C ALA A 390 -6.78 0.93 -8.52
N VAL A 391 -7.79 0.26 -9.12
CA VAL A 391 -9.14 0.15 -8.55
C VAL A 391 -9.12 -0.63 -7.23
N ALA A 392 -8.38 -1.73 -7.17
CA ALA A 392 -8.20 -2.51 -5.95
C ALA A 392 -7.58 -1.71 -4.82
N GLN A 393 -6.57 -0.87 -5.08
CA GLN A 393 -5.97 0.02 -4.08
C GLN A 393 -6.98 1.04 -3.53
N VAL A 394 -7.83 1.62 -4.39
CA VAL A 394 -8.87 2.57 -3.98
C VAL A 394 -9.91 1.88 -3.09
N ASP A 395 -10.43 0.72 -3.50
CA ASP A 395 -11.41 -0.02 -2.70
C ASP A 395 -10.80 -0.53 -1.39
N ALA A 396 -9.63 -1.18 -1.43
CA ALA A 396 -8.93 -1.67 -0.25
C ALA A 396 -8.72 -0.59 0.82
N TRP A 397 -8.40 0.64 0.39
CA TRP A 397 -8.27 1.80 1.28
C TRP A 397 -9.58 2.16 1.97
N GLN A 398 -10.71 2.08 1.26
CA GLN A 398 -12.04 2.32 1.84
C GLN A 398 -12.47 1.18 2.77
N GLN A 399 -12.20 -0.07 2.38
CA GLN A 399 -12.53 -1.26 3.17
C GLN A 399 -11.81 -1.27 4.50
N LEU A 400 -10.49 -1.01 4.52
CA LEU A 400 -9.72 -0.98 5.77
C LEU A 400 -10.16 0.16 6.70
N GLN A 401 -10.50 1.34 6.15
CA GLN A 401 -11.01 2.45 6.96
C GLN A 401 -12.36 2.11 7.59
N THR A 402 -13.27 1.55 6.80
CA THR A 402 -14.59 1.11 7.27
C THR A 402 -14.45 0.06 8.37
N PHE A 403 -13.58 -0.92 8.16
CA PHE A 403 -13.31 -1.99 9.10
C PHE A 403 -12.74 -1.46 10.42
N PHE A 404 -11.70 -0.63 10.39
CA PHE A 404 -11.11 -0.09 11.62
C PHE A 404 -12.07 0.84 12.37
N HIS A 405 -12.85 1.69 11.68
CA HIS A 405 -13.87 2.51 12.34
C HIS A 405 -14.92 1.65 13.05
N LYS A 406 -15.37 0.56 12.42
CA LYS A 406 -16.34 -0.37 13.02
C LYS A 406 -15.78 -1.04 14.28
N HIS A 407 -14.57 -1.60 14.19
CA HIS A 407 -14.03 -2.45 15.26
C HIS A 407 -13.32 -1.66 16.36
N LEU A 408 -12.74 -0.49 16.07
CA LEU A 408 -12.01 0.33 17.05
C LEU A 408 -12.77 1.59 17.47
N GLY A 409 -13.67 2.09 16.61
CA GLY A 409 -14.42 3.34 16.84
C GLY A 409 -15.62 3.19 17.78
N SER A 410 -16.17 1.99 17.94
CA SER A 410 -17.30 1.73 18.86
C SER A 410 -16.98 2.17 20.30
N LYS A 411 -17.91 2.87 20.94
CA LYS A 411 -17.93 3.01 22.41
C LYS A 411 -18.40 1.66 22.94
N ASN A 412 -17.62 1.04 23.84
CA ASN A 412 -18.15 -0.06 24.65
C ASN A 412 -19.34 0.44 25.47
#